data_AF-A0A7S2LE34-F1
#
_entry.id   AF-A0A7S2LE34-F1
#
_cell.length_a   1.000
_cell.length_b   1.000
_cell.length_c   1.000
_cell.angle_alpha   90.00
_cell.angle_beta   90.00
_cell.angle_gamma   90.00
#
_symmetry.space_group_name_H-M   'P 1'
#
loop_
_entity.id
_entity.type
_entity.pdbx_description
1 polymer ?
#
loop_
_entity_poly.entity_id
_entity_poly.type
_entity_poly.pdbx_seq_one_letter_code
_entity_poly.pdbx_strand_id
1 'polypeptide(L)'
;GVQGSVRGDDGFWRLSLPEKLRNRHSLRRLHIDDTEVYLLGTSHVSTDSCDDVRQLMNHLRPDCLFVELCPQRIPILYSDEELGSEAIPDNDNADEDNNASEEPISWKESMRNLQESGMSRAGALSTVLLTK
;
A
#
# COMPACT_ATOMS: atom_id res chain seq x y z
N GLY A 1 19.75 0.36 21.37
CA GLY A 1 19.15 1.47 20.60
C GLY A 1 19.71 1.42 19.21
N VAL A 2 18.89 1.10 18.20
CA VAL A 2 19.31 1.17 16.79
C VAL A 2 18.62 2.40 16.21
N GLN A 3 19.44 3.42 15.97
CA GLN A 3 19.03 4.70 15.41
C GLN A 3 18.77 4.46 13.92
N GLY A 4 17.50 4.38 13.51
CA GLY A 4 17.12 4.26 12.11
C GLY A 4 17.57 5.51 11.35
N SER A 5 18.64 5.38 10.58
CA SER A 5 19.14 6.44 9.71
C SER A 5 18.25 6.49 8.46
N VAL A 6 17.34 7.47 8.39
CA VAL A 6 16.66 7.81 7.14
C VAL A 6 17.71 8.47 6.25
N ARG A 7 18.37 7.68 5.38
CA ARG A 7 19.26 8.23 4.36
C ARG A 7 18.45 9.17 3.46
N GLY A 8 18.91 10.41 3.34
CA GLY A 8 18.27 11.43 2.51
C GLY A 8 18.19 10.98 1.05
N ASP A 9 17.02 11.21 0.45
CA ASP A 9 16.77 10.93 -0.96
C ASP A 9 17.52 11.94 -1.84
N ASP A 10 18.56 11.50 -2.53
CA ASP A 10 19.41 12.33 -3.39
C ASP A 10 18.73 12.73 -4.72
N GLY A 11 17.51 12.26 -4.97
CA GLY A 11 16.69 12.61 -6.13
C GLY A 11 17.18 12.03 -7.46
N PHE A 12 18.42 11.51 -7.52
CA PHE A 12 19.02 10.95 -8.73
C PHE A 12 18.30 9.70 -9.23
N TRP A 13 17.65 8.95 -8.34
CA TRP A 13 16.83 7.79 -8.71
C TRP A 13 15.70 8.12 -9.69
N ARG A 14 15.21 9.36 -9.68
CA ARG A 14 14.16 9.75 -10.64
C ARG A 14 14.67 9.75 -12.07
N LEU A 15 15.99 9.83 -12.29
CA LEU A 15 16.58 9.77 -13.62
C LEU A 15 16.62 8.35 -14.20
N SER A 16 16.62 7.30 -13.35
CA SER A 16 16.56 5.92 -13.82
C SER A 16 15.16 5.54 -14.30
N LEU A 17 14.12 6.22 -13.80
CA LEU A 17 12.75 5.96 -14.19
C LEU A 17 12.46 6.29 -15.67
N PRO A 18 11.43 5.65 -16.26
CA PRO A 18 10.83 6.07 -17.52
C PRO A 18 10.45 7.56 -17.50
N GLU A 19 10.60 8.25 -18.64
CA GLU A 19 10.44 9.70 -18.77
C GLU A 19 9.13 10.23 -18.14
N LYS A 20 8.02 9.55 -18.40
CA LYS A 20 6.69 9.90 -17.88
C LYS A 20 6.62 9.90 -16.35
N LEU A 21 7.39 9.02 -15.70
CA LEU A 21 7.40 8.84 -14.25
C LEU A 21 8.39 9.75 -13.54
N ARG A 22 9.41 10.26 -14.25
CA ARG A 22 10.45 11.13 -13.68
C ARG A 22 9.92 12.39 -13.07
N ASN A 23 8.75 12.87 -13.48
CA ASN A 23 8.13 14.10 -12.97
C ASN A 23 6.83 13.83 -12.21
N ARG A 24 6.49 12.56 -11.96
CA ARG A 24 5.28 12.20 -11.23
C ARG A 24 5.41 12.58 -9.75
N HIS A 25 4.68 13.60 -9.32
CA HIS A 25 4.74 14.11 -7.93
C HIS A 25 4.17 13.14 -6.90
N SER A 26 3.22 12.30 -7.32
CA SER A 26 2.61 11.27 -6.47
C SER A 26 3.46 9.98 -6.36
N LEU A 27 4.61 9.92 -7.03
CA LEU A 27 5.57 8.82 -6.91
C LEU A 27 6.62 9.18 -5.87
N ARG A 28 6.74 8.33 -4.84
CA ARG A 28 7.70 8.47 -3.75
C ARG A 28 8.49 7.19 -3.61
N ARG A 29 9.75 7.34 -3.21
CA ARG A 29 10.64 6.24 -2.88
C ARG A 29 10.99 6.32 -1.39
N LEU A 30 10.87 5.20 -0.71
CA LEU A 30 11.15 5.06 0.72
C LEU A 30 12.15 3.92 0.88
N HIS A 31 13.04 4.07 1.85
CA HIS A 31 14.01 3.03 2.21
C HIS A 31 13.76 2.62 3.66
N ILE A 32 13.46 1.35 3.88
CA ILE A 32 13.16 0.77 5.19
C ILE A 32 14.10 -0.41 5.38
N ASP A 33 15.15 -0.20 6.18
CA ASP A 33 16.29 -1.13 6.30
C ASP A 33 16.84 -1.51 4.91
N ASP A 34 16.86 -2.79 4.56
CA ASP A 34 17.33 -3.30 3.26
C ASP A 34 16.22 -3.39 2.20
N THR A 35 15.07 -2.74 2.42
CA THR A 35 13.91 -2.79 1.53
C THR A 35 13.66 -1.43 0.90
N GLU A 36 13.54 -1.41 -0.44
CA GLU A 36 13.13 -0.24 -1.20
C GLU A 36 11.63 -0.32 -1.52
N VAL A 37 10.89 0.73 -1.15
CA VAL A 37 9.43 0.79 -1.32
C VAL A 37 9.11 1.97 -2.24
N TYR A 38 8.37 1.70 -3.31
CA TYR A 38 7.84 2.74 -4.20
C TYR A 38 6.34 2.90 -3.95
N LEU A 39 5.95 4.11 -3.57
CA LEU A 39 4.55 4.49 -3.36
C LEU A 39 4.10 5.38 -4.52
N LEU A 40 3.15 4.89 -5.32
CA LEU A 40 2.54 5.64 -6.42
C LEU A 40 1.08 5.93 -6.08
N GLY A 41 0.76 7.19 -5.80
CA GLY A 41 -0.63 7.62 -5.63
C GLY A 41 -1.33 7.85 -6.97
N THR A 42 -2.52 7.28 -7.15
CA THR A 42 -3.42 7.53 -8.28
C THR A 42 -4.76 8.06 -7.78
N SER A 43 -5.17 9.26 -8.20
CA SER A 43 -6.45 9.85 -7.77
C SER A 43 -7.67 9.18 -8.44
N HIS A 44 -7.53 8.72 -9.68
CA HIS A 44 -8.62 8.14 -10.45
C HIS A 44 -8.16 6.94 -11.29
N VAL A 45 -9.07 5.99 -11.51
CA VAL A 45 -8.88 4.92 -12.49
C VAL A 45 -9.02 5.56 -13.87
N SER A 46 -7.88 5.86 -14.49
CA SER A 46 -7.80 6.44 -15.83
C SER A 46 -6.75 5.68 -16.64
N THR A 47 -6.83 5.76 -17.97
CA THR A 47 -5.84 5.14 -18.86
C THR A 47 -4.41 5.62 -18.52
N ASP A 48 -4.26 6.89 -18.15
CA ASP A 48 -2.97 7.45 -17.75
C ASP A 48 -2.45 6.88 -16.44
N SER A 49 -3.30 6.76 -15.41
CA SER A 49 -2.93 6.12 -14.14
C SER A 49 -2.53 4.66 -14.36
N CYS A 50 -3.26 3.92 -15.19
CA CYS A 50 -2.95 2.53 -15.51
C CYS A 50 -1.63 2.39 -16.28
N ASP A 51 -1.33 3.33 -17.17
CA ASP A 51 -0.07 3.36 -17.90
C ASP A 51 1.12 3.71 -16.99
N ASP A 52 0.96 4.65 -16.06
CA ASP A 52 1.99 4.97 -15.06
C ASP A 52 2.36 3.74 -14.23
N VAL A 53 1.36 3.01 -13.71
CA VAL A 53 1.54 1.78 -12.94
C VAL A 53 2.25 0.72 -13.79
N ARG A 54 1.81 0.50 -15.03
CA ARG A 54 2.41 -0.47 -15.95
C ARG A 54 3.89 -0.18 -16.22
N GLN A 55 4.23 1.07 -16.54
CA GLN A 55 5.60 1.47 -16.79
C GLN A 55 6.48 1.29 -15.55
N LEU A 56 5.97 1.64 -14.37
CA LEU A 56 6.68 1.51 -13.11
C LEU A 56 6.95 0.04 -12.77
N MET A 57 5.93 -0.82 -12.86
CA MET A 57 6.07 -2.26 -12.61
C MET A 57 7.05 -2.93 -13.56
N ASN A 58 7.00 -2.60 -14.85
CA ASN A 58 7.91 -3.15 -15.85
C ASN A 58 9.36 -2.75 -15.60
N HIS A 59 9.57 -1.50 -15.16
CA HIS A 59 10.89 -0.98 -14.85
C HIS A 59 11.46 -1.58 -13.56
N LEU A 60 10.68 -1.58 -12.47
CA LEU A 60 11.15 -1.97 -11.14
C LEU A 60 11.19 -3.49 -10.94
N ARG A 61 10.31 -4.25 -11.60
CA ARG A 61 10.15 -5.70 -11.38
C ARG A 61 10.03 -6.03 -9.87
N PRO A 62 9.05 -5.45 -9.15
CA PRO A 62 8.99 -5.55 -7.70
C PRO A 62 8.73 -6.99 -7.23
N ASP A 63 9.31 -7.36 -6.09
CA ASP A 63 9.08 -8.67 -5.46
C ASP A 63 7.64 -8.83 -4.95
N CYS A 64 7.01 -7.73 -4.55
CA CYS A 64 5.65 -7.67 -4.01
C CYS A 64 4.93 -6.42 -4.52
N LEU A 65 3.63 -6.54 -4.79
CA LEU A 65 2.77 -5.40 -5.15
C LEU A 65 1.65 -5.26 -4.12
N PHE A 66 1.51 -4.06 -3.58
CA PHE A 66 0.39 -3.68 -2.72
C PHE A 66 -0.54 -2.76 -3.49
N VAL A 67 -1.84 -3.04 -3.41
CA VAL A 67 -2.88 -2.22 -4.02
C VAL A 67 -3.81 -1.78 -2.90
N GLU A 68 -3.83 -0.48 -2.63
CA GLU A 68 -4.83 0.15 -1.77
C GLU A 68 -6.01 0.57 -2.65
N LEU A 69 -7.22 0.18 -2.23
CA LEU A 69 -8.47 0.56 -2.87
C LEU A 69 -9.41 1.10 -1.81
N CYS A 70 -10.01 2.25 -2.08
CA CYS A 70 -11.14 2.68 -1.29
C CYS A 70 -12.32 1.69 -1.43
N PRO A 71 -13.24 1.61 -0.46
CA PRO A 71 -14.34 0.64 -0.46
C PRO A 71 -15.14 0.61 -1.76
N GLN A 72 -15.34 1.77 -2.39
CA GLN A 72 -16.06 1.92 -3.66
C GLN A 72 -15.39 1.23 -4.85
N ARG A 73 -14.09 0.95 -4.77
CA ARG A 73 -13.29 0.35 -5.87
C ARG A 73 -12.99 -1.13 -5.66
N ILE A 74 -13.26 -1.67 -4.49
CA ILE A 74 -13.11 -3.10 -4.20
C ILE A 74 -13.88 -3.97 -5.21
N PRO A 75 -15.13 -3.64 -5.61
CA PRO A 75 -15.88 -4.45 -6.57
C PRO A 75 -15.19 -4.65 -7.93
N ILE A 76 -14.28 -3.75 -8.33
CA ILE A 76 -13.55 -3.83 -9.61
C ILE A 76 -12.62 -5.04 -9.67
N LEU A 77 -12.19 -5.56 -8.51
CA LEU A 77 -11.30 -6.72 -8.45
C LEU A 77 -12.01 -8.05 -8.68
N TYR A 78 -13.32 -8.09 -8.54
CA TYR A 78 -14.11 -9.30 -8.75
C TYR A 78 -14.62 -9.33 -10.20
N SER A 79 -14.45 -10.46 -10.88
CA SER A 79 -15.08 -10.68 -12.18
C SER A 79 -16.61 -10.74 -12.03
N ASP A 80 -17.35 -10.37 -13.07
CA ASP A 80 -18.82 -10.51 -13.12
C ASP A 80 -19.30 -11.96 -12.82
N GLU A 81 -18.41 -12.95 -12.92
CA GLU A 81 -18.67 -14.37 -12.62
C GLU A 81 -18.74 -14.69 -11.11
N GLU A 82 -18.19 -13.86 -10.22
CA GLU A 82 -18.21 -14.08 -8.76
C GLU A 82 -19.32 -13.27 -8.03
N LEU A 83 -20.01 -12.37 -8.74
CA LEU A 83 -21.19 -11.64 -8.24
C LEU A 83 -22.50 -12.43 -8.39
N GLY A 84 -22.41 -13.72 -8.73
CA GLY A 84 -23.51 -14.67 -8.65
C GLY A 84 -23.63 -15.23 -7.24
N SER A 85 -24.67 -14.79 -6.51
CA SER A 85 -25.11 -15.28 -5.20
C SER A 85 -24.16 -15.04 -4.02
N GLU A 86 -24.22 -13.86 -3.41
CA GLU A 86 -24.90 -13.66 -2.13
C GLU A 86 -25.19 -12.17 -1.99
N ALA A 87 -26.45 -11.83 -1.72
CA ALA A 87 -26.85 -10.46 -1.49
C ALA A 87 -26.17 -9.97 -0.20
N ILE A 88 -25.45 -8.85 -0.27
CA ILE A 88 -25.01 -8.14 0.93
C ILE A 88 -26.31 -7.69 1.65
N PRO A 89 -26.59 -8.15 2.88
CA PRO A 89 -27.69 -7.60 3.63
C PRO A 89 -27.34 -6.17 4.03
N ASP A 90 -28.17 -5.22 3.60
CA ASP A 90 -28.28 -3.91 4.24
C ASP A 90 -28.57 -4.14 5.72
N ASN A 91 -27.57 -4.00 6.59
CA ASN A 91 -27.77 -3.91 8.02
C ASN A 91 -27.37 -2.51 8.48
N ASP A 92 -28.32 -1.60 8.36
CA ASP A 92 -28.40 -0.40 9.18
C ASP A 92 -28.62 -0.82 10.63
N ASN A 93 -27.57 -1.14 11.38
CA ASN A 93 -27.55 -1.11 12.86
C ASN A 93 -26.09 -1.19 13.35
N ALA A 94 -25.48 -0.04 13.63
CA ALA A 94 -24.31 0.03 14.49
C ALA A 94 -24.70 0.87 15.71
N ASP A 95 -25.03 0.17 16.79
CA ASP A 95 -25.03 0.73 18.14
C ASP A 95 -23.61 1.22 18.46
N GLU A 96 -23.47 2.54 18.63
CA GLU A 96 -22.27 3.16 19.19
C GLU A 96 -22.27 2.98 20.71
N ASP A 97 -21.46 2.06 21.22
CA ASP A 97 -20.73 2.30 22.46
C ASP A 97 -19.54 1.34 22.58
N ASN A 98 -18.32 1.88 22.56
CA ASN A 98 -17.41 1.79 23.71
C ASN A 98 -16.05 2.43 23.42
N ASN A 99 -15.76 3.38 24.29
CA ASN A 99 -14.56 4.15 24.48
C ASN A 99 -13.35 3.27 24.87
N ALA A 100 -12.29 3.27 24.05
CA ALA A 100 -10.93 2.99 24.49
C ALA A 100 -9.95 3.82 23.66
N SER A 101 -9.43 4.88 24.25
CA SER A 101 -8.31 5.66 23.73
C SER A 101 -7.04 4.80 23.75
N GLU A 102 -6.82 4.00 22.71
CA GLU A 102 -5.53 3.36 22.45
C GLU A 102 -4.72 4.26 21.51
N GLU A 103 -3.64 4.83 22.04
CA GLU A 103 -2.60 5.47 21.23
C GLU A 103 -2.19 4.52 20.08
N PRO A 104 -2.19 4.98 18.82
CA PRO A 104 -2.01 4.08 17.69
C PRO A 104 -0.62 3.45 17.76
N ILE A 105 -0.60 2.12 17.97
CA ILE A 105 0.61 1.29 17.95
C ILE A 105 1.46 1.73 16.76
N SER A 106 2.71 2.11 17.03
CA SER A 106 3.64 2.54 16.00
C SER A 106 3.69 1.45 14.93
N TRP A 107 3.61 1.81 13.64
CA TRP A 107 3.61 0.82 12.55
C TRP A 107 4.80 -0.15 12.64
N LYS A 108 5.92 0.29 13.23
CA LYS A 108 7.09 -0.53 13.53
C LYS A 108 6.81 -1.65 14.53
N GLU A 109 6.00 -1.37 15.54
CA GLU A 109 5.60 -2.32 16.58
C GLU A 109 4.54 -3.29 16.04
N SER A 110 3.59 -2.81 15.22
CA SER A 110 2.68 -3.70 14.48
C SER A 110 3.44 -4.65 13.55
N MET A 111 4.45 -4.15 12.81
CA MET A 111 5.30 -4.99 11.95
C MET A 111 6.08 -6.02 12.76
N ARG A 112 6.68 -5.62 13.89
CA ARG A 112 7.43 -6.53 14.76
C ARG A 112 6.54 -7.67 15.28
N ASN A 113 5.36 -7.35 15.79
CA ASN A 113 4.44 -8.35 16.35
C ASN A 113 4.00 -9.37 15.29
N LEU A 114 3.76 -8.92 14.06
CA LEU A 114 3.42 -9.81 12.94
C LEU A 114 4.61 -10.66 12.47
N GLN A 115 5.84 -10.15 12.56
CA GLN A 115 7.01 -10.98 12.28
C GLN A 115 7.26 -12.03 13.37
N GLU A 116 7.01 -11.68 14.63
CA GLU A 116 7.10 -12.61 15.78
C GLU A 116 6.06 -13.73 15.70
N SER A 117 4.92 -13.51 15.04
CA SER A 117 3.94 -14.56 14.73
C SER A 117 4.33 -15.47 13.55
N GLY A 118 5.52 -15.29 12.98
CA GLY A 118 6.07 -16.10 11.89
C GLY A 118 5.79 -15.54 10.49
N MET A 119 5.19 -14.36 10.38
CA MET A 119 4.97 -13.72 9.08
C MET A 119 6.27 -13.16 8.51
N SER A 120 6.45 -13.27 7.18
CA SER A 120 7.63 -12.70 6.52
C SER A 120 7.64 -11.17 6.69
N ARG A 121 8.83 -10.55 6.62
CA ARG A 121 8.98 -9.08 6.67
C ARG A 121 8.07 -8.38 5.66
N ALA A 122 8.01 -8.89 4.43
CA ALA A 122 7.15 -8.36 3.38
C ALA A 122 5.66 -8.55 3.71
N GLY A 123 5.27 -9.69 4.27
CA GLY A 123 3.90 -9.94 4.74
C GLY A 123 3.51 -9.00 5.88
N ALA A 124 4.37 -8.84 6.90
CA ALA A 124 4.14 -7.92 8.02
C ALA A 124 4.01 -6.47 7.56
N LEU A 125 4.89 -6.02 6.65
CA LEU A 125 4.78 -4.70 6.04
C LEU A 125 3.45 -4.54 5.27
N SER A 126 3.08 -5.55 4.46
CA SER A 126 1.81 -5.60 3.73
C SER A 126 0.62 -5.36 4.65
N THR A 127 0.48 -6.20 5.67
CA THR A 127 -0.65 -6.15 6.60
C THR A 127 -0.74 -4.80 7.26
N VAL A 128 0.38 -4.27 7.78
CA VAL A 128 0.39 -2.97 8.47
C VAL A 128 0.02 -1.81 7.54
N LEU A 129 0.47 -1.85 6.27
CA LEU A 129 0.12 -0.83 5.28
C LEU A 129 -1.35 -0.90 4.84
N LEU A 130 -1.98 -2.08 4.89
CA LEU A 130 -3.35 -2.29 4.45
C LEU A 130 -4.41 -2.17 5.56
N THR A 131 -4.02 -2.25 6.84
CA THR A 131 -4.95 -2.20 7.98
C THR A 131 -5.04 -0.84 8.67
N LYS A 132 -4.38 0.21 8.16
CA LYS A 132 -4.38 1.55 8.76
C LYS A 132 -5.02 2.60 7.88
#